data_AF-A0A076HBB6-F1
#
_entry.id   AF-A0A076HBB6-F1
#
_cell.length_a   1.000
_cell.length_b   1.000
_cell.length_c   1.000
_cell.angle_alpha   90.00
_cell.angle_beta   90.00
_cell.angle_gamma   90.00
#
_symmetry.space_group_name_H-M   'P 1'
#
loop_
_entity.id
_entity.type
_entity.pdbx_description
1 polymer ?
#
loop_
_entity_poly.entity_id
_entity_poly.type
_entity_poly.pdbx_seq_one_letter_code
_entity_poly.pdbx_strand_id
1 'polypeptide(L)'
;MAWVRQEFDQRNIATRVVFLMRDPVERILSQQRMKLRKRGELQPDIERNHLLRTAHKLRQQSSQRSDYLHTLKALSQAFAPKDLFIELYERLFTEPVYEQLCRHLMVPYQQPNWSHRVNESRSTTDLPDDVLASIGESQAAVYRGVADQLPELDLCRHWPTASRWCR
;
A
#
# COMPACT_ATOMS: atom_id res chain seq x y z
N MET A 1 3.98 -18.38 2.99
CA MET A 1 5.27 -17.67 3.17
C MET A 1 6.37 -18.59 3.71
N ALA A 2 6.14 -19.38 4.76
CA ALA A 2 7.16 -20.27 5.34
C ALA A 2 7.79 -21.26 4.34
N TRP A 3 7.00 -21.86 3.45
CA TRP A 3 7.52 -22.74 2.39
C TRP A 3 8.53 -22.07 1.47
N VAL A 4 8.30 -20.80 1.07
CA VAL A 4 9.23 -20.06 0.20
C VAL A 4 10.59 -19.90 0.88
N ARG A 5 10.60 -19.48 2.15
CA ARG A 5 11.83 -19.38 2.92
C ARG A 5 12.56 -20.73 2.97
N GLN A 6 11.85 -21.80 3.33
CA GLN A 6 12.43 -23.13 3.49
C GLN A 6 13.09 -23.65 2.20
N GLU A 7 12.44 -23.50 1.05
CA GLU A 7 12.99 -23.93 -0.24
C GLU A 7 14.23 -23.13 -0.65
N PHE A 8 14.24 -21.82 -0.38
CA PHE A 8 15.38 -20.96 -0.70
C PHE A 8 16.55 -21.23 0.24
N ASP A 9 16.28 -21.42 1.54
CA ASP A 9 17.27 -21.80 2.55
C ASP A 9 17.96 -23.13 2.18
N GLN A 10 17.20 -24.14 1.73
CA GLN A 10 17.75 -25.42 1.25
C GLN A 10 18.69 -25.29 0.06
N ARG A 11 18.59 -24.22 -0.71
CA ARG A 11 19.41 -23.94 -1.90
C ARG A 11 20.50 -22.90 -1.61
N ASN A 12 20.67 -22.51 -0.34
CA ASN A 12 21.60 -21.46 0.09
C ASN A 12 21.36 -20.12 -0.62
N ILE A 13 20.09 -19.79 -0.89
CA ILE A 13 19.68 -18.53 -1.52
C ILE A 13 19.17 -17.58 -0.43
N ALA A 14 19.85 -16.45 -0.26
CA ALA A 14 19.43 -15.42 0.68
C ALA A 14 18.08 -14.81 0.24
N THR A 15 17.07 -14.88 1.10
CA THR A 15 15.76 -14.27 0.84
C THR A 15 15.64 -12.95 1.59
N ARG A 16 15.37 -11.86 0.86
CA ARG A 16 15.12 -10.52 1.41
C ARG A 16 13.72 -10.08 0.99
N VAL A 17 12.88 -9.74 1.96
CA VAL A 17 11.48 -9.44 1.71
C VAL A 17 11.24 -7.95 1.84
N VAL A 18 10.69 -7.36 0.78
CA VAL A 18 10.26 -5.97 0.75
C VAL A 18 8.74 -5.94 0.75
N PHE A 19 8.15 -5.31 1.76
CA PHE A 19 6.71 -5.08 1.85
C PHE A 19 6.43 -3.59 1.99
N LEU A 20 5.77 -3.04 0.97
CA LEU A 20 5.43 -1.63 0.89
C LEU A 20 3.93 -1.45 1.09
N MET A 21 3.57 -0.65 2.08
CA MET A 21 2.19 -0.24 2.30
C MET A 21 1.97 1.15 1.72
N ARG A 22 0.76 1.42 1.25
CA ARG A 22 0.34 2.72 0.74
C ARG A 22 -0.92 3.14 1.47
N ASP A 23 -1.23 4.43 1.49
CA ASP A 23 -2.52 4.92 1.98
C ASP A 23 -3.65 4.01 1.45
N PRO A 24 -4.37 3.29 2.34
CA PRO A 24 -5.29 2.23 1.94
C PRO A 24 -6.48 2.76 1.14
N VAL A 25 -6.89 4.02 1.38
CA VAL A 25 -7.96 4.67 0.62
C VAL A 25 -7.45 5.02 -0.77
N GLU A 26 -6.31 5.72 -0.87
CA GLU A 26 -5.70 6.06 -2.17
C GLU A 26 -5.37 4.82 -3.00
N ARG A 27 -4.97 3.73 -2.36
CA ARG A 27 -4.68 2.47 -3.05
C ARG A 27 -5.93 1.87 -3.70
N ILE A 28 -7.10 1.97 -3.06
CA ILE A 28 -8.38 1.54 -3.66
C ILE A 28 -8.73 2.44 -4.84
N LEU A 29 -8.62 3.76 -4.68
CA LEU A 29 -8.89 4.73 -5.76
C LEU A 29 -8.00 4.45 -6.98
N SER A 30 -6.69 4.33 -6.76
CA SER A 30 -5.69 4.06 -7.79
C SER A 30 -5.96 2.74 -8.52
N GLN A 31 -6.36 1.68 -7.81
CA GLN A 31 -6.71 0.40 -8.42
C GLN A 31 -7.92 0.50 -9.34
N GLN A 32 -8.96 1.23 -8.95
CA GLN A 32 -10.14 1.40 -9.80
C GLN A 32 -9.79 2.21 -11.05
N ARG A 33 -9.06 3.31 -10.90
CA ARG A 33 -8.56 4.11 -12.04
C ARG A 33 -7.72 3.28 -13.00
N MET A 34 -6.83 2.44 -12.49
CA MET A 34 -6.00 1.57 -13.31
C MET A 34 -6.84 0.56 -14.12
N LYS A 35 -7.89 -0.02 -13.51
CA LYS A 35 -8.82 -0.92 -14.22
C LYS A 35 -9.57 -0.20 -15.33
N LEU A 36 -10.11 0.99 -15.05
CA LEU A 36 -10.83 1.80 -16.03
C LEU A 36 -9.90 2.23 -17.18
N ARG A 37 -8.68 2.67 -16.87
CA ARG A 37 -7.67 3.03 -17.87
C ARG A 37 -7.33 1.86 -18.79
N LYS A 38 -7.15 0.64 -18.24
CA LYS A 38 -6.89 -0.57 -19.03
C LYS A 38 -8.04 -0.94 -19.97
N ARG A 39 -9.26 -0.48 -19.68
CA ARG A 39 -10.45 -0.69 -20.52
C ARG A 39 -10.70 0.47 -21.49
N GLY A 40 -9.95 1.57 -21.40
CA GLY A 40 -10.25 2.79 -22.14
C GLY A 40 -11.49 3.53 -21.63
N GLU A 41 -11.94 3.25 -20.41
CA GLU A 41 -13.20 3.73 -19.83
C GLU A 41 -12.98 4.80 -18.75
N LEU A 42 -11.77 5.33 -18.59
CA LEU A 42 -11.49 6.34 -17.56
C LEU A 42 -12.11 7.68 -17.96
N GLN A 43 -13.34 7.90 -17.49
CA GLN A 43 -14.09 9.14 -17.59
C GLN A 43 -14.68 9.48 -16.21
N PRO A 44 -14.85 10.78 -15.85
CA PRO A 44 -15.26 11.18 -14.50
C PRO A 44 -16.54 10.49 -14.00
N ASP A 45 -17.59 10.43 -14.83
CA ASP A 45 -18.87 9.80 -14.45
C ASP A 45 -18.75 8.29 -14.26
N ILE A 46 -17.97 7.64 -15.12
CA ILE A 46 -17.70 6.19 -15.02
C ILE A 46 -16.88 5.89 -13.77
N GLU A 47 -15.84 6.68 -13.50
CA GLU A 47 -15.03 6.58 -12.29
C GLU A 47 -15.89 6.71 -11.03
N ARG A 48 -16.71 7.77 -10.95
CA ARG A 48 -17.63 8.00 -9.84
C ARG A 48 -18.57 6.82 -9.61
N ASN A 49 -19.22 6.33 -10.68
CA ASN A 49 -20.13 5.18 -10.59
C ASN A 49 -19.41 3.89 -10.15
N HIS A 50 -18.19 3.66 -10.63
CA HIS A 50 -17.37 2.52 -10.19
C HIS A 50 -16.95 2.62 -8.73
N LEU A 51 -16.60 3.81 -8.26
CA LEU A 51 -16.20 4.04 -6.88
C LEU A 51 -17.38 3.92 -5.92
N LEU A 52 -18.57 4.44 -6.28
CA LEU A 52 -19.80 4.22 -5.52
C LEU A 52 -20.11 2.74 -5.36
N ARG A 53 -20.06 1.96 -6.45
CA ARG A 53 -20.24 0.50 -6.41
C ARG A 53 -19.18 -0.19 -5.56
N THR A 54 -17.94 0.26 -5.64
CA THR A 54 -16.83 -0.27 -4.83
C THR A 54 -17.07 0.01 -3.35
N ALA A 55 -17.43 1.23 -2.98
CA ALA A 55 -17.73 1.62 -1.61
C ALA A 55 -18.91 0.81 -1.03
N HIS A 56 -19.96 0.61 -1.82
CA HIS A 56 -21.09 -0.24 -1.42
C HIS A 56 -20.66 -1.70 -1.19
N LYS A 57 -19.85 -2.27 -2.08
CA LYS A 57 -19.31 -3.63 -1.92
C LYS A 57 -18.43 -3.75 -0.68
N LEU A 58 -17.58 -2.76 -0.42
CA LEU A 58 -16.68 -2.75 0.73
C LEU A 58 -17.40 -2.67 2.08
N ARG A 59 -18.60 -2.10 2.12
CA ARG A 59 -19.47 -2.17 3.32
C ARG A 59 -19.98 -3.57 3.61
N GLN A 60 -20.15 -4.40 2.60
CA GLN A 60 -20.66 -5.77 2.76
C GLN A 60 -19.55 -6.80 2.98
N GLN A 61 -18.36 -6.55 2.42
CA GLN A 61 -17.22 -7.47 2.46
C GLN A 61 -15.91 -6.69 2.56
N SER A 62 -15.08 -7.03 3.54
CA SER A 62 -13.76 -6.42 3.67
C SER A 62 -12.87 -6.73 2.45
N SER A 63 -12.07 -5.74 2.04
CA SER A 63 -11.13 -5.91 0.92
C SER A 63 -9.96 -6.81 1.32
N GLN A 64 -9.87 -8.01 0.75
CA GLN A 64 -8.69 -8.88 0.93
C GLN A 64 -7.39 -8.24 0.45
N ARG A 65 -7.44 -7.29 -0.49
CA ARG A 65 -6.23 -6.65 -1.01
C ARG A 65 -5.62 -5.64 -0.04
N SER A 66 -6.34 -5.21 1.00
CA SER A 66 -5.87 -4.26 2.02
C SER A 66 -5.53 -4.92 3.34
N ASP A 67 -5.42 -6.24 3.38
CA ASP A 67 -5.15 -6.94 4.62
C ASP A 67 -3.65 -6.88 4.98
N TYR A 68 -3.20 -5.65 5.25
CA TYR A 68 -1.85 -5.36 5.71
C TYR A 68 -1.60 -6.09 7.02
N LEU A 69 -2.58 -6.16 7.92
CA LEU A 69 -2.44 -6.81 9.22
C LEU A 69 -2.17 -8.31 9.09
N HIS A 70 -2.94 -9.00 8.25
CA HIS A 70 -2.69 -10.41 7.96
C HIS A 70 -1.31 -10.62 7.32
N THR A 71 -0.94 -9.75 6.37
CA THR A 71 0.35 -9.84 5.69
C THR A 71 1.51 -9.61 6.64
N LEU A 72 1.46 -8.56 7.46
CA LEU A 72 2.47 -8.23 8.48
C LEU A 72 2.64 -9.40 9.46
N LYS A 73 1.53 -9.98 9.94
CA LYS A 73 1.54 -11.17 10.80
C LYS A 73 2.17 -12.37 10.11
N ALA A 74 1.80 -12.67 8.87
CA ALA A 74 2.35 -13.79 8.12
C ALA A 74 3.86 -13.62 7.84
N LEU A 75 4.31 -12.38 7.60
CA LEU A 75 5.70 -12.05 7.38
C LEU A 75 6.54 -12.20 8.66
N SER A 76 6.07 -11.65 9.78
CA SER A 76 6.78 -11.74 11.06
C SER A 76 6.89 -13.17 11.59
N GLN A 77 5.93 -14.04 11.23
CA GLN A 77 5.99 -15.47 11.55
C GLN A 77 6.93 -16.27 10.63
N ALA A 78 7.13 -15.84 9.38
CA ALA A 78 7.90 -16.60 8.40
C ALA A 78 9.38 -16.19 8.33
N PHE A 79 9.69 -14.91 8.53
CA PHE A 79 11.03 -14.35 8.32
C PHE A 79 11.59 -13.69 9.58
N ALA A 80 12.91 -13.68 9.71
CA ALA A 80 13.56 -12.94 10.78
C ALA A 80 13.45 -11.42 10.52
N PRO A 81 13.43 -10.57 11.56
CA PRO A 81 13.31 -9.12 11.38
C PRO A 81 14.36 -8.51 10.45
N LYS A 82 15.60 -9.03 10.46
CA LYS A 82 16.70 -8.58 9.57
C LYS A 82 16.45 -8.85 8.07
N ASP A 83 15.53 -9.76 7.75
CA ASP A 83 15.19 -10.17 6.38
C ASP A 83 13.90 -9.52 5.89
N LEU A 84 13.32 -8.64 6.71
CA LEU A 84 12.12 -7.86 6.41
C LEU A 84 12.46 -6.39 6.25
N PHE A 85 12.05 -5.80 5.13
CA PHE A 85 11.97 -4.36 4.92
C PHE A 85 10.50 -3.99 4.78
N ILE A 86 9.94 -3.38 5.82
CA ILE A 86 8.54 -2.95 5.89
C ILE A 86 8.54 -1.43 5.91
N GLU A 87 7.88 -0.80 4.94
CA GLU A 87 7.91 0.66 4.82
C GLU A 87 6.70 1.20 4.04
N LEU A 88 6.51 2.51 4.08
CA LEU A 88 5.48 3.22 3.31
C LEU A 88 5.98 3.57 1.92
N TYR A 89 5.12 3.38 0.92
CA TYR A 89 5.34 3.83 -0.45
C TYR A 89 5.64 5.34 -0.50
N GLU A 90 4.97 6.13 0.34
CA GLU A 90 5.12 7.58 0.44
C GLU A 90 6.50 8.01 0.97
N ARG A 91 7.19 7.12 1.67
CA ARG A 91 8.54 7.34 2.23
C ARG A 91 9.64 6.73 1.35
N LEU A 92 9.31 5.71 0.55
CA LEU A 92 10.25 4.95 -0.28
C LEU A 92 11.18 5.82 -1.13
N PHE A 93 10.65 6.90 -1.70
CA PHE A 93 11.38 7.78 -2.61
C PHE A 93 12.06 8.96 -1.91
N THR A 94 12.38 8.80 -0.63
CA THR A 94 13.28 9.69 0.10
C THR A 94 14.66 9.07 0.14
N GLU A 95 15.71 9.90 0.11
CA GLU A 95 17.09 9.44 0.13
C GLU A 95 17.40 8.48 1.29
N PRO A 96 17.01 8.76 2.56
CA PRO A 96 17.32 7.86 3.68
C PRO A 96 16.69 6.47 3.53
N VAL A 97 15.44 6.41 3.06
CA VAL A 97 14.69 5.14 2.95
C VAL A 97 15.15 4.34 1.73
N TYR A 98 15.44 5.01 0.63
CA TYR A 98 15.99 4.36 -0.55
C TYR A 98 17.39 3.78 -0.28
N GLU A 99 18.24 4.49 0.46
CA GLU A 99 19.53 3.97 0.90
C GLU A 99 19.38 2.74 1.82
N GLN A 100 18.42 2.77 2.76
CA GLN A 100 18.07 1.61 3.59
C GLN A 100 17.62 0.42 2.74
N LEU A 101 16.81 0.65 1.70
CA LEU A 101 16.38 -0.38 0.76
C LEU A 101 17.57 -0.99 0.01
N CYS A 102 18.48 -0.17 -0.54
CA CYS A 102 19.69 -0.67 -1.22
C CYS A 102 20.53 -1.54 -0.30
N ARG A 103 20.75 -1.11 0.96
CA ARG A 103 21.46 -1.90 1.97
C ARG A 103 20.76 -3.21 2.29
N HIS A 104 19.43 -3.19 2.44
CA HIS A 104 18.63 -4.38 2.70
C HIS A 104 18.73 -5.41 1.54
N LEU A 105 18.67 -4.92 0.31
CA LEU A 105 18.78 -5.74 -0.90
C LEU A 105 20.21 -6.14 -1.25
N MET A 106 21.21 -5.61 -0.52
CA MET A 106 22.64 -5.84 -0.77
C MET A 106 23.06 -5.41 -2.18
N VAL A 107 22.47 -4.33 -2.69
CA VAL A 107 22.84 -3.73 -3.97
C VAL A 107 23.57 -2.40 -3.75
N PRO A 108 24.53 -2.03 -4.62
CA PRO A 108 25.16 -0.73 -4.55
C PRO A 108 24.13 0.39 -4.66
N TYR A 109 24.29 1.44 -3.86
CA TYR A 109 23.47 2.64 -4.00
C TYR A 109 23.75 3.29 -5.36
N GLN A 110 22.68 3.54 -6.10
CA GLN A 110 22.70 4.35 -7.32
C GLN A 110 21.63 5.41 -7.20
N GLN A 111 22.05 6.67 -7.27
CA GLN A 111 21.14 7.81 -7.12
C GLN A 111 20.05 7.74 -8.20
N PRO A 112 18.76 7.66 -7.82
CA PRO A 112 17.68 7.64 -8.78
C PRO A 112 17.43 9.05 -9.30
N ASN A 113 16.76 9.15 -10.46
CA ASN A 113 16.22 10.43 -10.89
C ASN A 113 14.96 10.76 -10.05
N TRP A 114 15.15 11.50 -8.95
CA TRP A 114 14.09 11.88 -8.02
C TRP A 114 12.92 12.64 -8.66
N SER A 115 13.17 13.33 -9.78
CA SER A 115 12.14 14.08 -10.50
C SER A 115 11.25 13.21 -11.40
N HIS A 116 11.70 12.00 -11.72
CA HIS A 116 11.01 11.13 -12.66
C HIS A 116 10.00 10.23 -11.94
N ARG A 117 8.71 10.48 -12.19
CA ARG A 117 7.59 9.68 -11.66
C ARG A 117 6.95 8.84 -12.76
N VAL A 118 6.82 7.55 -12.51
CA VAL A 118 6.17 6.61 -13.44
C VAL A 118 4.85 6.13 -12.82
N ASN A 119 3.80 5.99 -13.64
CA ASN A 119 2.48 5.49 -13.23
C ASN A 119 1.79 6.30 -12.12
N GLU A 120 2.02 7.61 -12.06
CA GLU A 120 1.31 8.49 -11.13
C GLU A 120 -0.20 8.49 -11.44
N SER A 121 -1.01 8.06 -10.48
CA SER A 121 -2.48 8.12 -10.60
C SER A 121 -2.97 9.48 -10.10
N ARG A 122 -2.88 10.52 -10.93
CA ARG A 122 -3.48 11.83 -10.59
C ARG A 122 -4.99 11.70 -10.51
N SER A 123 -5.58 12.20 -9.43
CA SER A 123 -7.03 12.37 -9.35
C SER A 123 -7.43 13.47 -10.32
N THR A 124 -8.28 13.16 -11.28
CA THR A 124 -8.88 14.16 -12.20
C THR A 124 -10.37 14.36 -11.90
N THR A 125 -10.91 13.58 -10.97
CA THR A 125 -12.32 13.57 -10.60
C THR A 125 -12.47 14.05 -9.16
N ASP A 126 -13.29 15.09 -8.97
CA ASP A 126 -13.76 15.48 -7.65
C ASP A 126 -14.71 14.39 -7.14
N LEU A 127 -14.26 13.67 -6.11
CA LEU A 127 -15.05 12.61 -5.49
C LEU A 127 -15.87 13.19 -4.34
N PRO A 128 -17.19 12.89 -4.29
CA PRO A 128 -18.00 13.26 -3.15
C PRO A 128 -17.45 12.70 -1.83
N ASP A 129 -17.52 13.53 -0.78
CA ASP A 129 -17.02 13.20 0.56
C ASP A 129 -17.66 11.92 1.14
N ASP A 130 -18.92 11.62 0.81
CA ASP A 130 -19.62 10.41 1.26
C ASP A 130 -19.02 9.13 0.67
N VAL A 131 -18.48 9.19 -0.56
CA VAL A 131 -17.76 8.06 -1.18
C VAL A 131 -16.45 7.81 -0.46
N LEU A 132 -15.68 8.87 -0.20
CA LEU A 132 -14.41 8.78 0.52
C LEU A 132 -14.63 8.30 1.95
N ALA A 133 -15.64 8.81 2.65
CA ALA A 133 -16.04 8.36 3.98
C ALA A 133 -16.40 6.88 3.98
N SER A 134 -17.21 6.41 3.03
CA SER A 134 -17.61 5.01 2.94
C SER A 134 -16.43 4.07 2.64
N ILE A 135 -15.46 4.50 1.83
CA ILE A 135 -14.23 3.73 1.62
C ILE A 135 -13.38 3.76 2.89
N GLY A 136 -13.20 4.92 3.51
CA GLY A 136 -12.45 5.11 4.74
C GLY A 136 -12.95 4.24 5.89
N GLU A 137 -14.26 4.21 6.12
CA GLU A 137 -14.90 3.33 7.12
C GLU A 137 -14.52 1.86 6.91
N SER A 138 -14.54 1.39 5.66
CA SER A 138 -14.13 0.00 5.35
C SER A 138 -12.65 -0.29 5.59
N GLN A 139 -11.81 0.75 5.63
CA GLN A 139 -10.36 0.64 5.84
C GLN A 139 -9.93 1.05 7.26
N ALA A 140 -10.86 1.47 8.12
CA ALA A 140 -10.55 1.99 9.45
C ALA A 140 -9.83 0.97 10.33
N ALA A 141 -10.26 -0.29 10.31
CA ALA A 141 -9.59 -1.37 11.04
C ALA A 141 -8.14 -1.60 10.57
N VAL A 142 -7.89 -1.51 9.25
CA VAL A 142 -6.55 -1.63 8.68
C VAL A 142 -5.69 -0.45 9.10
N TYR A 143 -6.20 0.78 8.96
CA TYR A 143 -5.48 1.99 9.34
C TYR A 143 -5.07 1.95 10.82
N ARG A 144 -6.03 1.71 11.72
CA ARG A 144 -5.77 1.62 13.17
C ARG A 144 -4.78 0.51 13.50
N GLY A 145 -4.98 -0.69 12.96
CA GLY A 145 -4.09 -1.81 13.25
C GLY A 145 -2.65 -1.60 12.77
N VAL A 146 -2.43 -0.89 11.65
CA VAL A 146 -1.07 -0.55 11.20
C VAL A 146 -0.49 0.56 12.07
N ALA A 147 -1.29 1.56 12.45
CA ALA A 147 -0.84 2.63 13.36
C ALA A 147 -0.38 2.06 14.70
N ASP A 148 -1.11 1.08 15.23
CA ASP A 148 -0.79 0.41 16.49
C ASP A 148 0.46 -0.48 16.39
N GLN A 149 0.64 -1.19 15.26
CA GLN A 149 1.78 -2.11 15.08
C GLN A 149 3.09 -1.40 14.71
N LEU A 150 3.00 -0.26 14.00
CA LEU A 150 4.15 0.44 13.41
C LEU A 150 4.04 1.96 13.64
N PRO A 151 4.02 2.42 14.92
CA PRO A 151 3.85 3.84 15.25
C PRO A 151 4.97 4.74 14.70
N GLU A 152 6.17 4.19 14.48
CA GLU A 152 7.33 4.89 13.92
C GLU A 152 7.16 5.31 12.45
N LEU A 153 6.13 4.78 11.76
CA LEU A 153 5.87 5.14 10.37
C LEU A 153 5.13 6.47 10.21
N ASP A 154 4.59 7.04 11.29
CA ASP A 154 3.84 8.31 11.30
C ASP A 154 2.76 8.36 10.21
N LEU A 155 1.79 7.44 10.30
CA LEU A 155 0.73 7.31 9.29
C LEU A 155 -0.10 8.59 9.15
N CYS A 156 -0.26 9.38 10.22
CA CYS A 156 -0.95 10.66 10.19
C CYS A 156 -0.32 11.62 9.18
N ARG A 157 1.02 11.65 9.11
CA ARG A 157 1.76 12.46 8.16
C ARG A 157 1.73 11.88 6.75
N HIS A 158 1.87 10.56 6.62
CA HIS A 158 2.14 9.93 5.34
C HIS A 158 0.90 9.40 4.60
N TRP A 159 -0.20 9.14 5.30
CA TRP A 159 -1.48 8.68 4.75
C TRP A 159 -2.61 9.68 5.01
N PRO A 160 -2.52 10.91 4.48
CA PRO A 160 -3.45 11.99 4.82
C PRO A 160 -4.91 11.68 4.46
N THR A 161 -5.16 10.90 3.41
CA THR A 161 -6.51 10.54 2.99
C THR A 161 -7.10 9.54 3.98
N ALA A 162 -6.37 8.49 4.33
CA ALA A 162 -6.79 7.55 5.35
C ALA A 162 -6.96 8.23 6.71
N SER A 163 -6.02 9.08 7.15
CA SER A 163 -6.14 9.79 8.42
C SER A 163 -7.38 10.69 8.52
N ARG A 164 -7.87 11.22 7.39
CA ARG A 164 -9.10 12.00 7.34
C ARG A 164 -10.37 11.15 7.40
N TRP A 165 -10.38 10.02 6.69
CA TRP A 165 -11.60 9.27 6.38
C TRP A 165 -11.75 7.93 7.13
N CYS A 166 -10.67 7.38 7.67
CA CYS A 166 -10.65 6.16 8.47
C CYS A 166 -10.93 6.48 9.96
N ARG A 167 -12.15 6.94 10.26
CA ARG A 167 -12.57 7.23 11.64
C ARG A 167 -12.95 5.98 12.42
#